data_AF-A0A1E9ZZ63-F1
#
_entry.id   AF-A0A1E9ZZ63-F1
#
_cell.length_a   1.000
_cell.length_b   1.000
_cell.length_c   1.000
_cell.angle_alpha   90.00
_cell.angle_beta   90.00
_cell.angle_gamma   90.00
#
_symmetry.space_group_name_H-M   'P 1'
#
loop_
_entity.id
_entity.type
_entity.pdbx_description
1 polymer ?
#
loop_
_entity_poly.entity_id
_entity_poly.type
_entity_poly.pdbx_seq_one_letter_code
_entity_poly.pdbx_strand_id
1 'polypeptide(L)' 'MAVVSLENNIKLYSSELFQALLKASNYKLDERIAQTVAEGYARNLDYSDPELMHVGVTSVANNLLTKIKQEYFIV' A
#
# COMPACT_ATOMS: atom_id res chain seq x y z
N MET A 1 -24.36 -7.81 -8.51
CA MET A 1 -23.44 -8.80 -7.92
C MET A 1 -22.00 -8.30 -8.06
N ALA A 2 -21.68 -7.10 -7.55
CA ALA A 2 -20.40 -6.39 -7.81
C ALA A 2 -19.66 -5.95 -6.53
N VAL A 3 -20.30 -6.03 -5.36
CA VAL A 3 -19.75 -5.53 -4.09
C VAL A 3 -18.63 -6.44 -3.57
N VAL A 4 -18.73 -7.75 -3.84
CA VAL A 4 -17.75 -8.76 -3.42
C VAL A 4 -16.39 -8.56 -4.11
N SER A 5 -16.36 -7.99 -5.31
CA SER A 5 -15.11 -7.73 -6.04
C SER A 5 -14.29 -6.59 -5.43
N LEU A 6 -14.94 -5.51 -4.98
CA LEU A 6 -14.21 -4.34 -4.49
C LEU A 6 -13.50 -4.62 -3.16
N GLU A 7 -14.18 -5.22 -2.18
CA GLU A 7 -13.54 -5.59 -0.91
C GLU A 7 -12.39 -6.58 -1.10
N ASN A 8 -12.55 -7.52 -2.04
CA ASN A 8 -11.51 -8.49 -2.34
C ASN A 8 -10.32 -7.83 -3.05
N ASN A 9 -10.56 -6.89 -3.96
CA ASN A 9 -9.51 -6.07 -4.58
C ASN A 9 -8.78 -5.20 -3.56
N ILE A 10 -9.49 -4.60 -2.60
CA ILE A 10 -8.90 -3.83 -1.50
C ILE A 10 -7.99 -4.71 -0.64
N LYS A 11 -8.45 -5.91 -0.26
CA LYS A 11 -7.64 -6.86 0.52
C LYS A 11 -6.40 -7.33 -0.24
N LEU A 12 -6.55 -7.64 -1.53
CA LEU A 12 -5.45 -8.07 -2.37
C LEU A 12 -4.43 -6.95 -2.54
N TYR A 13 -4.88 -5.76 -2.94
CA TYR A 13 -4.01 -4.61 -3.18
C TYR A 13 -3.33 -4.12 -1.91
N SER A 14 -4.04 -4.06 -0.77
CA SER A 14 -3.43 -3.73 0.52
C SER A 14 -2.36 -4.74 0.94
N SER A 15 -2.56 -6.04 0.68
CA SER A 15 -1.54 -7.06 0.97
C SER A 15 -0.30 -6.90 0.09
N GLU A 16 -0.47 -6.65 -1.20
CA GLU A 16 0.66 -6.39 -2.11
C GLU A 16 1.40 -5.10 -1.73
N LEU A 17 0.66 -4.04 -1.41
CA LEU A 17 1.23 -2.76 -1.00
C LEU A 17 1.95 -2.85 0.34
N PHE A 18 1.42 -3.60 1.29
CA PHE A 18 2.07 -3.91 2.56
C PHE A 18 3.43 -4.59 2.34
N GLN A 19 3.47 -5.65 1.53
CA GLN A 19 4.73 -6.33 1.20
C GLN A 19 5.70 -5.41 0.46
N ALA A 20 5.20 -4.57 -0.45
CA ALA A 20 6.03 -3.61 -1.17
C ALA A 20 6.62 -2.54 -0.24
N LEU A 21 5.84 -2.03 0.73
CA LEU A 21 6.30 -1.08 1.74
C LEU A 21 7.40 -1.67 2.62
N LEU A 22 7.22 -2.92 3.07
CA LEU A 22 8.25 -3.62 3.84
C LEU A 22 9.52 -3.83 2.99
N LYS A 23 9.40 -4.35 1.77
CA LYS A 23 10.58 -4.54 0.89
C LYS A 23 11.29 -3.24 0.55
N ALA A 24 10.54 -2.19 0.19
CA ALA A 24 11.11 -0.90 -0.20
C ALA A 24 11.73 -0.15 1.00
N SER A 25 11.21 -0.37 2.21
CA SER A 25 11.85 0.11 3.46
C SER A 25 12.99 -0.81 3.94
N ASN A 26 13.32 -1.87 3.21
CA ASN A 26 14.26 -2.90 3.63
C ASN A 26 13.92 -3.52 5.00
N TYR A 27 12.63 -3.74 5.24
CA TYR A 27 12.03 -4.27 6.47
C TYR A 27 12.31 -3.41 7.71
N LYS A 28 12.65 -2.14 7.51
CA LYS A 28 12.87 -1.18 8.59
C LYS A 28 11.58 -0.48 9.01
N LEU A 29 10.58 -0.39 8.13
CA LEU A 29 9.31 0.22 8.51
C LEU A 29 8.55 -0.69 9.47
N ASP A 30 8.00 -0.11 10.54
CA ASP A 30 7.13 -0.81 11.47
C ASP A 30 5.94 -1.45 10.73
N GLU A 31 5.71 -2.74 10.96
CA GLU A 31 4.70 -3.53 10.27
C GLU A 31 3.28 -2.98 10.47
N ARG A 32 2.96 -2.44 11.66
CA ARG A 32 1.63 -1.86 11.93
C ARG A 32 1.41 -0.59 11.14
N ILE A 33 2.46 0.21 10.98
CA ILE A 33 2.42 1.43 10.15
C ILE A 33 2.28 1.05 8.68
N ALA A 34 3.08 0.09 8.21
CA ALA A 34 2.99 -0.42 6.84
C ALA A 34 1.58 -0.94 6.52
N GLN A 35 0.98 -1.71 7.42
CA GLN A 35 -0.37 -2.25 7.27
C GLN A 35 -1.42 -1.13 7.24
N THR A 36 -1.35 -0.20 8.20
CA THR A 36 -2.31 0.93 8.29
C THR A 36 -2.26 1.79 7.03
N VAL A 37 -1.05 2.10 6.53
CA VAL A 37 -0.86 2.88 5.31
C VAL A 37 -1.38 2.11 4.09
N ALA A 38 -1.08 0.81 4.00
CA ALA A 38 -1.53 0.00 2.87
C ALA A 38 -3.05 -0.15 2.80
N GLU A 39 -3.70 -0.43 3.93
CA GLU A 39 -5.17 -0.52 4.02
C GLU A 39 -5.83 0.84 3.76
N GLY A 40 -5.28 1.92 4.33
CA GLY A 40 -5.76 3.27 4.14
C GLY A 40 -5.67 3.69 2.67
N TYR A 41 -4.54 3.41 2.01
CA TYR A 41 -4.36 3.72 0.60
C TYR A 41 -5.28 2.87 -0.28
N ALA A 42 -5.34 1.56 -0.07
CA ALA A 42 -6.19 0.66 -0.83
C ALA A 42 -7.68 1.00 -0.71
N ARG A 43 -8.14 1.46 0.46
CA ARG A 43 -9.54 1.89 0.65
C ARG A 43 -9.88 3.22 0.00
N ASN A 44 -8.92 4.14 -0.09
CA ASN A 44 -9.09 5.44 -0.75
C ASN A 44 -8.69 5.39 -2.23
N LEU A 45 -8.28 4.23 -2.72
CA LEU A 45 -7.90 4.03 -4.11
C LEU A 45 -9.13 4.11 -5.00
N ASP A 46 -9.06 4.92 -6.06
CA ASP A 46 -10.08 4.88 -7.10
C ASP A 46 -9.77 3.75 -8.08
N TYR A 47 -10.41 2.59 -7.87
CA TYR A 47 -10.24 1.41 -8.72
C TYR A 47 -10.83 1.58 -10.13
N SER A 48 -11.49 2.71 -10.43
CA SER A 48 -11.95 3.03 -11.78
C SER A 48 -10.85 3.66 -12.63
N ASP A 49 -9.74 4.08 -12.01
CA ASP A 49 -8.64 4.73 -12.68
C ASP A 49 -7.64 3.71 -13.27
N PRO A 50 -7.50 3.66 -14.61
CA PRO A 50 -6.61 2.70 -15.26
C PRO A 50 -5.12 3.07 -15.12
N GLU A 51 -4.76 4.30 -14.72
CA GLU A 51 -3.36 4.65 -14.48
C GLU A 51 -2.82 3.92 -13.25
N LEU A 52 -3.66 3.69 -12.23
CA LEU A 52 -3.31 2.86 -11.09
C LEU A 52 -3.06 1.38 -11.44
N MET A 53 -3.62 0.88 -12.56
CA MET A 53 -3.24 -0.44 -13.09
C MET A 53 -1.84 -0.44 -13.73
N HIS A 54 -1.30 0.73 -14.09
CA HIS A 54 0.02 0.88 -14.73
C HIS A 54 1.11 1.29 -13.73
N VAL A 55 0.77 2.06 -12.70
CA VAL A 55 1.71 2.41 -11.64
C VAL A 55 1.91 1.19 -10.73
N GLY A 56 3.04 0.51 -10.92
CA GLY A 56 3.40 -0.65 -10.12
C GLY A 56 3.36 -0.35 -8.62
N VAL A 57 2.87 -1.32 -7.84
CA VAL A 57 2.75 -1.25 -6.37
C VAL A 57 4.05 -0.82 -5.68
N THR A 58 5.20 -1.15 -6.26
CA THR A 58 6.52 -0.73 -5.79
C THR A 58 6.76 0.78 -5.90
N SER A 59 6.32 1.44 -6.98
CA SER A 59 6.42 2.90 -7.11
C SER A 59 5.52 3.60 -6.09
N VAL A 60 4.30 3.08 -5.91
CA VAL A 60 3.37 3.58 -4.88
C VAL A 60 4.00 3.44 -3.50
N ALA A 61 4.56 2.27 -3.17
CA ALA A 61 5.24 2.04 -1.91
C ALA A 61 6.38 3.03 -1.67
N ASN A 62 7.27 3.24 -2.64
CA ASN A 62 8.35 4.23 -2.52
C ASN A 62 7.83 5.65 -2.27
N ASN A 63 6.79 6.07 -2.99
CA ASN A 63 6.16 7.38 -2.80
C ASN A 63 5.45 7.52 -1.44
N LEU A 64 4.92 6.42 -0.89
CA LEU A 64 4.34 6.43 0.45
C LEU A 64 5.45 6.47 1.50
N LEU A 65 6.55 5.75 1.32
CA LEU A 65 7.69 5.78 2.23
C LEU A 65 8.31 7.17 2.38
N THR A 66 8.36 7.97 1.31
CA THR A 66 8.84 9.36 1.40
C THR A 66 7.91 10.26 2.22
N LYS A 67 6.63 9.89 2.37
CA LYS A 67 5.62 10.61 3.16
C LYS A 67 5.51 10.09 4.59
N ILE A 68 5.93 8.86 4.84
CA ILE A 68 5.96 8.28 6.19
C ILE A 68 7.14 8.91 6.95
N LYS A 69 6.87 9.35 8.18
CA LYS A 69 7.92 9.91 9.03
C LYS A 69 8.98 8.87 9.38
N GLN A 70 10.24 9.30 9.40
CA GLN A 70 11.38 8.43 9.74
C GLN A 70 11.30 7.82 11.15
N GLU A 71 10.53 8.41 12.07
CA GLU A 71 10.32 7.87 13.42
C GLU A 71 9.68 6.47 13.43
N TYR A 72 8.98 6.10 12.37
CA TYR A 72 8.36 4.78 12.21
C TYR A 72 9.31 3.75 11.60
N PHE A 73 10.53 4.15 11.26
CA PHE A 73 11.56 3.26 10.75
C PHE A 73 12.48 2.85 11.90
N ILE A 74 12.57 1.55 12.12
CA ILE A 74 13.48 0.91 13.05
C ILE A 74 14.87 0.97 12.41
N VAL A 75 15.77 1.74 13.02
CA VAL A 75 17.17 1.93 12.58
C VAL A 75 18.02 0.71 12.89
#